data_AF-A0A1I2T4H3-F1
#
_entry.id   AF-A0A1I2T4H3-F1
#
_cell.length_a   1.000
_cell.length_b   1.000
_cell.length_c   1.000
_cell.angle_alpha   90.00
_cell.angle_beta   90.00
_cell.angle_gamma   90.00
#
_symmetry.space_group_name_H-M   'P 1'
#
loop_
_entity.id
_entity.type
_entity.pdbx_description
1 polymer ?
#
loop_
_entity_poly.entity_id
_entity_poly.type
_entity_poly.pdbx_seq_one_letter_code
_entity_poly.pdbx_strand_id
1 'polypeptide(L)'
;MHEHSLMKDLLDKIQQLSMIENKPLIAVNIQLGALAHISKDHLREHFEHEVAGTTLQGVILNIEQLDGIDHPQAQDIVLQSLEFEDHGG
;
A
#
# COMPACT_ATOMS: atom_id res chain seq x y z
N MET A 1 -1.95 -6.95 19.22
CA MET A 1 -2.80 -5.72 19.15
C MET A 1 -2.10 -4.57 18.40
N HIS A 2 -0.77 -4.62 18.18
CA HIS A 2 -0.06 -3.57 17.45
C HIS A 2 -0.08 -3.77 15.92
N GLU A 3 0.00 -5.01 15.42
CA GLU A 3 0.14 -5.26 13.97
C GLU A 3 -1.14 -4.94 13.18
N HIS A 4 -2.31 -5.24 13.74
CA HIS A 4 -3.60 -5.03 13.08
C HIS A 4 -3.95 -3.53 12.95
N SER A 5 -3.52 -2.71 13.92
CA SER A 5 -3.73 -1.25 13.85
C SER A 5 -2.81 -0.61 12.81
N LEU A 6 -1.54 -1.02 12.73
CA LEU A 6 -0.57 -0.45 11.80
C LEU A 6 -0.99 -0.66 10.34
N MET A 7 -1.47 -1.87 10.03
CA MET A 7 -1.97 -2.24 8.73
C MET A 7 -3.19 -1.41 8.31
N LYS A 8 -4.13 -1.25 9.24
CA LYS A 8 -5.37 -0.51 9.01
C LYS A 8 -5.10 0.98 8.82
N ASP A 9 -4.16 1.54 9.57
CA ASP A 9 -3.71 2.94 9.43
C ASP A 9 -3.07 3.19 8.06
N LEU A 10 -2.19 2.28 7.60
CA LEU A 10 -1.56 2.40 6.27
C LEU A 10 -2.61 2.40 5.15
N LEU A 11 -3.56 1.47 5.21
CA LEU A 11 -4.64 1.35 4.24
C LEU A 11 -5.54 2.59 4.22
N ASP A 12 -5.97 3.03 5.40
CA ASP A 12 -6.81 4.22 5.56
C ASP A 12 -6.11 5.45 4.98
N LYS A 13 -4.79 5.56 5.21
CA LYS A 13 -3.97 6.65 4.68
C LYS A 13 -3.86 6.61 3.15
N ILE A 14 -3.69 5.43 2.55
CA ILE A 14 -3.68 5.27 1.08
C ILE A 14 -5.04 5.65 0.49
N GLN A 15 -6.14 5.19 1.10
CA GLN A 15 -7.50 5.55 0.68
C GLN A 15 -7.76 7.05 0.81
N GLN A 16 -7.37 7.67 1.94
CA GLN A 16 -7.51 9.11 2.14
C GLN A 16 -6.73 9.90 1.10
N LEU A 17 -5.46 9.54 0.86
CA LEU A 17 -4.62 10.21 -0.16
C LEU A 17 -5.25 10.11 -1.55
N SER A 18 -5.78 8.93 -1.89
CA SER A 18 -6.47 8.75 -3.17
C SER A 18 -7.76 9.55 -3.28
N MET A 19 -8.55 9.67 -2.19
CA MET A 19 -9.74 10.51 -2.19
C MET A 19 -9.38 12.00 -2.34
N ILE A 20 -8.29 12.44 -1.71
CA ILE A 20 -7.83 13.83 -1.74
C ILE A 20 -7.34 14.23 -3.14
N GLU A 21 -6.52 13.40 -3.78
CA GLU A 21 -6.01 13.67 -5.14
C GLU A 21 -7.14 13.63 -6.19
N ASN A 22 -8.24 12.92 -5.93
CA ASN A 22 -9.35 12.68 -6.87
C ASN A 22 -8.89 12.12 -8.23
N LYS A 23 -7.68 11.56 -8.28
CA LYS A 23 -7.10 10.95 -9.47
C LYS A 23 -7.20 9.42 -9.38
N PRO A 24 -7.34 8.72 -10.52
CA PRO A 24 -7.20 7.28 -10.53
C PRO A 24 -5.76 6.96 -10.15
N LEU A 25 -5.56 6.20 -9.08
CA LEU A 25 -4.27 5.60 -8.80
C LEU A 25 -4.00 4.55 -9.88
N ILE A 26 -2.77 4.47 -10.37
CA ILE A 26 -2.36 3.50 -11.39
C ILE A 26 -1.39 2.48 -10.82
N ALA A 27 -0.54 2.89 -9.87
CA ALA A 27 0.37 1.99 -9.21
C ALA A 27 0.67 2.41 -7.77
N VAL A 28 0.95 1.43 -6.92
CA VAL A 28 1.30 1.60 -5.51
C VAL A 28 2.58 0.83 -5.26
N ASN A 29 3.64 1.54 -4.90
CA ASN A 29 4.89 0.93 -4.47
C ASN A 29 4.96 0.89 -2.96
N ILE A 30 5.10 -0.32 -2.42
CA ILE A 30 5.25 -0.56 -1.00
C ILE A 30 6.49 -1.41 -0.80
N GLN A 31 7.26 -1.05 0.20
CA GLN A 31 8.32 -1.89 0.73
C GLN A 31 7.87 -2.58 2.01
N LEU A 32 8.02 -3.89 2.01
CA LEU A 32 7.68 -4.75 3.13
C LEU A 32 8.98 -5.22 3.78
N GLY A 33 9.19 -4.84 5.04
CA GLY A 33 10.36 -5.29 5.76
C GLY A 33 10.42 -6.82 5.92
N ALA A 34 11.63 -7.40 5.94
CA ALA A 34 11.85 -8.85 6.07
C ALA A 34 11.19 -9.49 7.31
N LEU A 35 11.00 -8.70 8.36
CA LEU A 35 10.42 -9.07 9.64
C LEU A 35 8.96 -8.60 9.79
N ALA A 36 8.38 -8.01 8.74
CA ALA A 36 6.99 -7.60 8.76
C ALA A 36 6.10 -8.83 8.97
N HIS A 37 5.21 -8.76 9.96
CA HIS A 37 4.34 -9.89 10.33
C HIS A 37 3.23 -10.16 9.29
N ILE A 38 3.18 -9.39 8.20
CA ILE A 38 2.19 -9.51 7.16
C ILE A 38 2.82 -9.91 5.83
N SER A 39 2.13 -10.78 5.10
CA SER A 39 2.55 -11.23 3.78
C SER A 39 1.96 -10.34 2.67
N LYS A 40 2.68 -10.29 1.54
CA LYS A 40 2.24 -9.62 0.31
C LYS A 40 0.82 -10.01 -0.11
N ASP A 41 0.45 -11.28 0.06
CA ASP A 41 -0.87 -11.81 -0.32
C ASP A 41 -1.98 -11.22 0.55
N HIS A 42 -1.76 -11.12 1.87
CA HIS A 42 -2.73 -10.50 2.78
C HIS A 42 -2.93 -9.02 2.48
N LEU A 43 -1.84 -8.29 2.21
CA LEU A 43 -1.93 -6.88 1.86
C LEU A 43 -2.67 -6.68 0.55
N ARG A 44 -2.38 -7.52 -0.45
CA ARG A 44 -3.05 -7.50 -1.74
C ARG A 44 -4.54 -7.81 -1.62
N GLU A 45 -4.94 -8.85 -0.90
CA GLU A 45 -6.35 -9.21 -0.68
C GLU A 45 -7.11 -8.04 -0.03
N HIS A 46 -6.55 -7.44 1.02
CA HIS A 46 -7.15 -6.28 1.67
C HIS A 46 -7.24 -5.08 0.74
N PHE A 47 -6.17 -4.80 -0.01
CA PHE A 47 -6.16 -3.72 -0.98
C PHE A 47 -7.23 -3.93 -2.04
N GLU A 48 -7.28 -5.11 -2.68
CA GLU A 48 -8.28 -5.46 -3.69
C GLU A 48 -9.72 -5.35 -3.15
N HIS A 49 -9.99 -5.79 -1.92
CA HIS A 49 -11.29 -5.63 -1.28
C HIS A 49 -11.68 -4.16 -1.04
N GLU A 50 -10.73 -3.33 -0.61
CA GLU A 50 -10.97 -1.92 -0.31
C GLU A 50 -11.05 -1.06 -1.59
N VAL A 51 -10.32 -1.43 -2.65
CA VAL A 51 -10.41 -0.76 -3.94
C VAL A 51 -11.59 -1.24 -4.79
N ALA A 52 -12.18 -2.40 -4.46
CA ALA A 52 -13.35 -2.92 -5.15
C ALA A 52 -14.52 -1.93 -5.06
N GLY A 53 -15.03 -1.50 -6.22
CA GLY A 53 -16.09 -0.50 -6.32
C GLY A 53 -15.62 0.96 -6.24
N THR A 54 -14.31 1.21 -6.24
CA THR A 54 -13.72 2.55 -6.37
C THR A 54 -13.03 2.73 -7.72
N THR A 55 -12.57 3.95 -8.00
CA THR A 55 -11.73 4.26 -9.17
C THR A 55 -10.33 3.65 -9.11
N LEU A 56 -9.97 3.03 -7.99
CA LEU A 56 -8.69 2.34 -7.76
C LEU A 56 -8.73 0.86 -8.13
N GLN A 57 -9.90 0.38 -8.57
CA GLN A 57 -10.06 -0.98 -9.03
C GLN A 57 -9.21 -1.21 -10.29
N GLY A 58 -8.18 -2.06 -10.16
CA GLY A 58 -7.24 -2.35 -11.25
C GLY A 58 -5.86 -1.69 -11.12
N VAL A 59 -5.58 -1.01 -10.00
CA VAL A 59 -4.24 -0.53 -9.64
C VAL A 59 -3.19 -1.64 -9.64
N ILE A 60 -1.99 -1.32 -10.09
CA ILE A 60 -0.81 -2.17 -9.97
C ILE A 60 -0.21 -2.04 -8.57
N LEU A 61 -0.35 -3.07 -7.76
CA LEU A 61 0.27 -3.13 -6.44
C LEU A 61 1.64 -3.80 -6.51
N ASN A 62 2.70 -3.00 -6.36
CA ASN A 62 4.09 -3.44 -6.33
C ASN A 62 4.57 -3.56 -4.88
N ILE A 63 4.76 -4.78 -4.41
CA ILE A 63 5.24 -5.08 -3.06
C ILE A 63 6.65 -5.62 -3.17
N GLU A 64 7.62 -4.84 -2.71
CA GLU A 64 9.02 -5.22 -2.67
C GLU A 64 9.39 -5.66 -1.25
N GLN A 65 9.82 -6.91 -1.09
CA GLN A 65 10.25 -7.40 0.22
C GLN A 65 11.73 -7.05 0.41
N LEU A 66 12.03 -6.34 1.50
CA LEU A 66 13.39 -6.01 1.88
C LEU A 66 14.04 -7.24 2.51
N ASP A 67 15.18 -7.68 1.99
CA ASP A 67 16.00 -8.75 2.60
C ASP A 67 16.88 -8.24 3.75
N GLY A 68 17.02 -6.91 3.89
CA GLY A 68 17.86 -6.28 4.90
C GLY A 68 17.19 -6.19 6.27
N ILE A 69 17.48 -7.16 7.15
CA ILE A 69 17.08 -7.14 8.58
C ILE A 69 17.70 -6.00 9.40
N ASP A 70 18.69 -5.27 8.84
CA ASP A 70 19.37 -4.15 9.50
C ASP A 70 18.57 -2.83 9.39
N HIS A 71 17.48 -2.81 8.61
CA HIS A 71 16.66 -1.62 8.48
C HIS A 71 15.83 -1.39 9.75
N PRO A 72 15.78 -0.14 10.28
CA PRO A 72 14.92 0.20 11.41
C PRO A 72 13.43 -0.01 11.13
N GLN A 73 13.05 -0.12 9.85
CA GLN A 73 11.70 -0.40 9.36
C GLN A 73 11.55 -1.84 8.84
N ALA A 74 12.50 -2.74 9.16
CA ALA A 74 12.45 -4.13 8.69
C ALA A 74 11.24 -4.91 9.23
N GLN A 75 10.58 -4.42 10.26
CA GLN A 75 9.35 -4.98 10.84
C GLN A 75 8.09 -4.17 10.46
N ASP A 76 8.28 -3.09 9.69
CA ASP A 76 7.24 -2.15 9.30
C ASP A 76 6.95 -2.23 7.79
N ILE A 77 5.84 -1.63 7.40
CA ILE A 77 5.41 -1.48 6.01
C ILE A 77 5.66 -0.02 5.63
N VAL A 78 6.45 0.18 4.58
CA VAL A 78 6.81 1.52 4.12
C VAL A 78 6.14 1.78 2.79
N LEU A 79 5.22 2.74 2.75
CA LEU A 79 4.71 3.26 1.49
C LEU A 79 5.83 4.06 0.82
N GLN A 80 6.35 3.57 -0.31
CA GLN A 80 7.40 4.25 -1.07
C GLN A 80 6.81 5.40 -1.87
N SER A 81 5.83 5.09 -2.71
CA SER A 81 5.26 6.03 -3.67
C SER A 81 3.90 5.57 -4.17
N LEU A 82 3.08 6.56 -4.53
CA LEU A 82 1.78 6.39 -5.17
C LEU A 82 1.88 7.03 -6.56
N GLU A 83 1.61 6.26 -7.60
CA GLU A 83 1.52 6.76 -8.96
C GLU A 83 0.04 6.97 -9.30
N PHE A 84 -0.30 8.19 -9.70
CA PHE A 84 -1.63 8.56 -10.12
C PHE A 84 -1.64 8.80 -11.63
N GLU A 85 -2.77 8.48 -12.27
CA GLU A 85 -3.00 8.81 -13.67
C GLU A 85 -2.98 10.33 -13.82
N ASP A 86 -1.93 10.84 -14.47
CA ASP A 86 -1.91 12.22 -14.94
C ASP A 86 -2.63 12.25 -16.29
N HIS A 87 -3.93 12.54 -16.25
CA HIS A 87 -4.60 13.04 -17.45
C HIS A 87 -4.10 14.45 -17.72
N GLY A 88 -2.95 14.55 -18.39
CA GLY A 88 -2.55 15.75 -19.11
C GLY A 88 -3.67 16.12 -20.08
N GLY A 89 -4.22 17.32 -19.89
CA GLY A 89 -5.42 17.83 -20.58
C GLY A 89 -5.27 18.15 -22.05
#